data_AF-A0A9D1XDE5-F1
#
_entry.id   AF-A0A9D1XDE5-F1
#
_cell.length_a   1.000
_cell.length_b   1.000
_cell.length_c   1.000
_cell.angle_alpha   90.00
_cell.angle_beta   90.00
_cell.angle_gamma   90.00
#
_symmetry.space_group_name_H-M   'P 1'
#
loop_
_entity.id
_entity.type
_entity.pdbx_description
1 polymer ?
#
loop_
_entity_poly.entity_id
_entity_poly.type
_entity_poly.pdbx_seq_one_letter_code
_entity_poly.pdbx_strand_id
1 'polypeptide(L)'
;MKNAGTDNQLRKAIDHDTDFENWSDLEKALGIYTGKIESSGESANRFIKDKLELDDCLKNYLANEQKKFTMKRDEMKNLLINAFEQFKEGNNENERLLIRKTLDSCKDENYIYQCITFNYTKCIDQVWKTLRDSETGRHNTVGARHKEFSGNVLHIHGTLEDNEMITGVNDEKQISNSSLAQNIHVKWALIKPYLNQAIGQNKTQKAQKIIDHSAIVCVYGMSLGETDNIWWKYLGQWLTKQTAHIPMIYHYAPGFTVTHPVRQLMHAENVKRAFLKRTDLTPAEQSAVQPRIIVYDNKNVFQSQKPYNIDS
;
A
#
# COMPACT_ATOMS: atom_id res chain seq x y z
N MET A 1 20.07 -6.21 -8.45
CA MET A 1 20.43 -7.54 -9.03
C MET A 1 21.92 -7.75 -9.28
N LYS A 2 22.75 -6.70 -9.40
CA LYS A 2 24.21 -6.84 -9.57
C LYS A 2 24.94 -7.68 -8.50
N ASN A 3 24.32 -7.88 -7.34
CA ASN A 3 24.86 -8.64 -6.22
C ASN A 3 24.51 -10.15 -6.24
N ALA A 4 23.57 -10.59 -7.08
CA ALA A 4 23.29 -12.03 -7.24
C ALA A 4 24.40 -12.69 -8.07
N GLY A 5 24.61 -13.99 -7.90
CA GLY A 5 25.61 -14.79 -8.61
C GLY A 5 25.54 -14.62 -10.13
N THR A 6 26.70 -14.68 -10.80
CA THR A 6 26.77 -14.56 -12.26
C THR A 6 26.17 -15.75 -12.99
N ASP A 7 25.94 -16.87 -12.30
CA ASP A 7 25.24 -18.05 -12.80
C ASP A 7 23.73 -18.01 -12.57
N ASN A 8 23.21 -17.06 -11.79
CA ASN A 8 21.78 -16.91 -11.51
C ASN A 8 20.99 -16.61 -12.80
N GLN A 9 20.04 -17.48 -13.14
CA GLN A 9 19.33 -17.41 -14.42
C GLN A 9 18.35 -16.22 -14.49
N LEU A 10 17.78 -15.84 -13.34
CA LEU A 10 16.84 -14.72 -13.23
C LEU A 10 17.58 -13.39 -13.38
N ARG A 11 18.76 -13.27 -12.75
CA ARG A 11 19.65 -12.12 -12.95
C ARG A 11 19.93 -11.91 -14.44
N LYS A 12 20.35 -12.94 -15.17
CA LYS A 12 20.67 -12.84 -16.60
C LYS A 12 19.45 -12.45 -17.44
N ALA A 13 18.29 -12.99 -17.09
CA ALA A 13 17.07 -12.72 -17.82
C ALA A 13 16.55 -11.29 -17.62
N ILE A 14 16.84 -10.70 -16.46
CA ILE A 14 16.30 -9.40 -16.05
C ILE A 14 17.30 -8.25 -16.23
N ASP A 15 18.61 -8.50 -16.25
CA ASP A 15 19.65 -7.46 -16.47
C ASP A 15 19.51 -6.75 -17.85
N HIS A 16 18.73 -7.31 -18.77
CA HIS A 16 18.50 -6.77 -20.11
C HIS A 16 17.17 -6.03 -20.28
N ASP A 17 16.29 -6.02 -19.27
CA ASP A 17 14.97 -5.39 -19.35
C ASP A 17 15.02 -4.01 -18.67
N THR A 18 15.03 -2.93 -19.47
CA THR A 18 15.19 -1.55 -18.97
C THR A 18 13.89 -0.87 -18.57
N ASP A 19 12.74 -1.53 -18.80
CA ASP A 19 11.42 -0.91 -18.70
C ASP A 19 10.74 -1.14 -17.35
N PHE A 20 11.45 -1.67 -16.35
CA PHE A 20 10.91 -1.84 -15.00
C PHE A 20 10.94 -0.53 -14.22
N GLU A 21 9.77 0.07 -14.07
CA GLU A 21 9.59 1.28 -13.28
C GLU A 21 9.18 0.95 -11.83
N ASN A 22 8.39 -0.12 -11.64
CA ASN A 22 7.78 -0.47 -10.36
C ASN A 22 8.18 -1.86 -9.85
N TRP A 23 8.04 -2.05 -8.54
CA TRP A 23 8.23 -3.34 -7.88
C TRP A 23 7.32 -4.45 -8.46
N SER A 24 6.08 -4.09 -8.81
CA SER A 24 5.10 -5.00 -9.40
C SER A 24 5.49 -5.48 -10.80
N ASP A 25 6.31 -4.72 -11.54
CA ASP A 25 6.82 -5.11 -12.86
C ASP A 25 7.81 -6.28 -12.74
N LEU A 26 8.71 -6.22 -11.75
CA LEU A 26 9.62 -7.32 -11.44
C LEU A 26 8.86 -8.59 -11.03
N GLU A 27 7.88 -8.46 -10.14
CA GLU A 27 7.08 -9.60 -9.69
C GLU A 27 6.34 -10.27 -10.84
N LYS A 28 5.77 -9.47 -11.75
CA LYS A 28 5.13 -9.96 -12.98
C LYS A 28 6.13 -10.63 -13.91
N ALA A 29 7.31 -10.05 -14.11
CA ALA A 29 8.36 -10.62 -14.94
C ALA A 29 8.84 -11.99 -14.42
N LEU A 30 8.95 -12.17 -13.09
CA LEU A 30 9.26 -13.46 -12.49
C LEU A 30 8.19 -14.51 -12.81
N GLY A 31 6.91 -14.13 -12.73
CA GLY A 31 5.78 -14.99 -13.13
C GLY A 31 5.84 -15.40 -14.60
N ILE A 32 6.12 -14.46 -15.50
CA ILE A 32 6.28 -14.72 -16.95
C ILE A 32 7.48 -15.62 -17.23
N TYR A 33 8.60 -15.38 -16.56
CA TYR A 33 9.84 -16.13 -16.76
C TYR A 33 9.68 -17.63 -16.48
N THR A 34 8.76 -18.02 -15.59
CA THR A 34 8.46 -19.44 -15.34
C THR A 34 8.13 -20.22 -16.63
N GLY A 35 7.57 -19.56 -17.65
CA GLY A 35 7.29 -20.17 -18.96
C GLY A 35 8.54 -20.66 -19.72
N LYS A 36 9.73 -20.18 -19.35
CA LYS A 36 11.02 -20.60 -19.92
C LYS A 36 11.68 -21.74 -19.14
N ILE A 37 11.12 -22.12 -17.99
CA ILE A 37 11.65 -23.17 -17.12
C ILE A 37 11.02 -24.50 -17.49
N GLU A 38 11.83 -25.53 -17.70
CA GLU A 38 11.36 -26.89 -17.93
C GLU A 38 10.61 -27.43 -16.70
N SER A 39 9.63 -28.29 -16.93
CA SER A 39 8.78 -28.87 -15.87
C SER A 39 9.45 -30.02 -15.11
N SER A 40 10.79 -30.11 -15.15
CA SER A 40 11.57 -31.11 -14.42
C SER A 40 11.75 -30.68 -12.95
N GLY A 41 11.95 -31.64 -12.05
CA GLY A 41 12.22 -31.33 -10.64
C GLY A 41 13.52 -30.55 -10.44
N GLU A 42 14.54 -30.82 -11.26
CA GLU A 42 15.83 -30.13 -11.20
C GLU A 42 15.71 -28.66 -11.61
N SER A 43 15.02 -28.38 -12.72
CA SER A 43 14.81 -27.02 -13.21
C SER A 43 13.93 -26.21 -12.27
N ALA A 44 12.90 -26.83 -11.67
CA ALA A 44 12.10 -26.20 -10.61
C ALA A 44 12.94 -25.84 -9.38
N ASN A 45 13.79 -26.75 -8.91
CA ASN A 45 14.67 -26.52 -7.77
C ASN A 45 15.70 -25.41 -8.07
N ARG A 46 16.25 -25.38 -9.29
CA ARG A 46 17.16 -24.30 -9.71
C ARG A 46 16.45 -22.95 -9.74
N PHE A 47 15.22 -22.90 -10.26
CA PHE A 47 14.40 -21.69 -10.24
C PHE A 47 14.17 -21.17 -8.82
N ILE A 48 13.76 -22.06 -7.91
CA ILE A 48 13.52 -21.70 -6.50
C ILE A 48 14.81 -21.16 -5.87
N LYS A 49 15.94 -21.84 -6.05
CA LYS A 49 17.24 -21.40 -5.53
C LYS A 49 17.60 -19.99 -6.02
N ASP A 50 17.49 -19.77 -7.33
CA ASP A 50 17.85 -18.49 -7.94
C ASP A 50 16.90 -17.36 -7.49
N LYS A 51 15.61 -17.67 -7.25
CA LYS A 51 14.63 -16.73 -6.68
C LYS A 51 14.94 -16.37 -5.23
N LEU A 52 15.25 -17.35 -4.39
CA LEU A 52 15.63 -17.11 -3.00
C LEU A 52 16.89 -16.24 -2.90
N GLU A 53 17.88 -16.46 -3.75
CA GLU A 53 19.06 -15.61 -3.81
C GLU A 53 18.73 -14.15 -4.18
N LEU A 54 17.79 -13.93 -5.10
CA LEU A 54 17.30 -12.58 -5.42
C LEU A 54 16.60 -11.91 -4.24
N ASP A 55 15.79 -12.66 -3.50
CA ASP A 55 15.11 -12.17 -2.29
C ASP A 55 16.13 -11.78 -1.21
N ASP A 56 17.16 -12.60 -0.99
CA ASP A 56 18.25 -12.29 -0.06
C ASP A 56 19.04 -11.04 -0.48
N CYS A 57 19.34 -10.92 -1.78
CA CYS A 57 19.98 -9.72 -2.32
C CYS A 57 19.15 -8.46 -2.08
N LEU A 58 17.83 -8.56 -2.28
CA LEU A 58 16.91 -7.46 -2.05
C LEU A 58 16.81 -7.12 -0.56
N LYS A 59 16.67 -8.12 0.31
CA LYS A 59 16.64 -7.95 1.76
C LYS A 59 17.88 -7.20 2.25
N ASN A 60 19.06 -7.59 1.76
CA ASN A 60 20.32 -6.93 2.09
C ASN A 60 20.38 -5.48 1.58
N TYR A 61 19.91 -5.24 0.36
CA TYR A 61 19.81 -3.89 -0.18
C TYR A 61 18.89 -3.01 0.67
N LEU A 62 17.67 -3.47 0.94
CA LEU A 62 16.67 -2.75 1.74
C LEU A 62 17.16 -2.51 3.17
N ALA A 63 17.88 -3.46 3.77
CA ALA A 63 18.47 -3.29 5.10
C ALA A 63 19.51 -2.16 5.12
N ASN A 64 20.28 -2.01 4.03
CA ASN A 64 21.23 -0.91 3.89
C ASN A 64 20.54 0.42 3.62
N GLU A 65 19.47 0.46 2.80
CA GLU A 65 18.67 1.67 2.62
C GLU A 65 17.98 2.10 3.92
N GLN A 66 17.44 1.15 4.71
CA GLN A 66 16.85 1.42 6.02
C GLN A 66 17.84 2.07 6.98
N LYS A 67 19.12 1.68 6.97
CA LYS A 67 20.16 2.30 7.81
C LYS A 67 20.44 3.75 7.45
N LYS A 68 20.14 4.17 6.21
CA LYS A 68 20.31 5.57 5.78
C LYS A 68 19.17 6.47 6.24
N PHE A 69 18.03 5.89 6.66
CA PHE A 69 16.91 6.64 7.17
C PHE A 69 17.31 7.32 8.49
N THR A 70 17.42 8.65 8.43
CA THR A 70 17.73 9.50 9.57
C THR A 70 16.73 10.64 9.60
N MET A 71 16.02 10.77 10.72
CA MET A 71 15.08 11.86 10.98
C MET A 71 14.99 12.06 12.49
N LYS A 72 14.95 13.31 12.95
CA LYS A 72 14.84 13.57 14.39
C LYS A 72 13.46 13.18 14.90
N ARG A 73 13.36 12.79 16.17
CA ARG A 73 12.08 12.38 16.79
C ARG A 73 10.99 13.45 16.66
N ASP A 74 11.33 14.72 16.86
CA ASP A 74 10.36 15.82 16.77
C ASP A 74 9.94 16.10 15.32
N GLU A 75 10.84 15.95 14.35
CA GLU A 75 10.51 16.03 12.92
C GLU A 75 9.54 14.91 12.54
N MET A 76 9.82 13.67 12.94
CA MET A 76 8.92 12.52 12.73
C MET A 76 7.54 12.73 13.38
N LYS A 77 7.52 13.28 14.60
CA LYS A 77 6.27 13.59 15.32
C LYS A 77 5.45 14.63 14.58
N ASN A 78 6.07 15.74 14.18
CA ASN A 78 5.40 16.82 13.45
C ASN A 78 4.91 16.35 12.08
N LEU A 79 5.70 15.52 11.39
CA LEU A 79 5.30 14.88 10.14
C LEU A 79 3.99 14.11 10.29
N LEU A 80 3.88 13.32 11.35
CA LEU A 80 2.71 12.47 11.59
C LEU A 80 1.48 13.28 12.05
N ILE A 81 1.67 14.31 12.89
CA ILE A 81 0.57 15.24 13.25
C ILE A 81 0.03 15.93 12.00
N ASN A 82 0.92 16.47 11.16
CA ASN A 82 0.52 17.12 9.92
C ASN A 82 -0.19 16.15 8.97
N ALA A 83 0.23 14.89 8.93
CA ALA A 83 -0.43 13.86 8.14
C ALA A 83 -1.87 13.60 8.63
N PHE A 84 -2.06 13.47 9.95
CA PHE A 84 -3.38 13.22 10.53
C PHE A 84 -4.35 14.38 10.32
N GLU A 85 -3.86 15.63 10.42
CA GLU A 85 -4.68 16.79 10.07
C GLU A 85 -5.05 16.81 8.58
N GLN A 86 -4.11 16.49 7.70
CA GLN A 86 -4.37 16.39 6.26
C GLN A 86 -5.38 15.30 5.89
N PHE A 87 -5.47 14.21 6.66
CA PHE A 87 -6.48 13.16 6.47
C PHE A 87 -7.91 13.61 6.83
N LYS A 88 -8.06 14.77 7.50
CA LYS A 88 -9.37 15.37 7.84
C LYS A 88 -9.78 16.48 6.86
N GLU A 89 -8.93 16.82 5.89
CA GLU A 89 -9.16 17.91 4.94
C GLU A 89 -9.82 17.43 3.65
N GLY A 90 -10.65 18.25 3.01
CA GLY A 90 -11.21 18.00 1.66
C GLY A 90 -10.83 19.10 0.66
N ASN A 91 -10.73 18.78 -0.64
CA ASN A 91 -10.30 19.74 -1.66
C ASN A 91 -11.32 20.86 -1.89
N ASN A 92 -12.60 20.59 -1.65
CA ASN A 92 -13.70 21.53 -1.81
C ASN A 92 -14.73 21.42 -0.66
N GLU A 93 -15.72 22.30 -0.63
CA GLU A 93 -16.72 22.36 0.44
C GLU A 93 -17.54 21.07 0.58
N ASN A 94 -17.87 20.43 -0.55
CA ASN A 94 -18.65 19.18 -0.55
C ASN A 94 -17.85 18.03 0.06
N GLU A 95 -16.57 17.91 -0.31
CA GLU A 95 -15.66 16.90 0.26
C GLU A 95 -15.41 17.16 1.75
N ARG A 96 -15.18 18.42 2.15
CA ARG A 96 -15.05 18.79 3.58
C ARG A 96 -16.30 18.43 4.38
N LEU A 97 -17.48 18.66 3.82
CA LEU A 97 -18.75 18.31 4.46
C LEU A 97 -18.91 16.79 4.57
N LEU A 98 -18.53 16.03 3.53
CA LEU A 98 -18.59 14.56 3.52
C LEU A 98 -17.68 13.96 4.59
N ILE A 99 -16.43 14.43 4.68
CA ILE A 99 -15.47 14.00 5.70
C ILE A 99 -15.99 14.34 7.10
N ARG A 100 -16.43 15.59 7.31
CA ARG A 100 -16.98 16.01 8.60
C ARG A 100 -18.17 15.16 9.03
N LYS A 101 -19.14 14.92 8.14
CA LYS A 101 -20.30 14.06 8.44
C LYS A 101 -19.90 12.65 8.83
N THR A 102 -18.86 12.10 8.19
CA THR A 102 -18.34 10.76 8.49
C THR A 102 -17.68 10.73 9.86
N LEU A 103 -16.83 11.70 10.17
CA LEU A 103 -16.24 11.84 11.51
C LEU A 103 -17.33 12.05 12.58
N ASP A 104 -18.30 12.94 12.32
CA ASP A 104 -19.41 13.22 13.24
C ASP A 104 -20.28 11.97 13.52
N SER A 105 -20.36 11.02 12.58
CA SER A 105 -21.08 9.77 12.78
C SER A 105 -20.42 8.82 13.78
N CYS A 106 -19.11 9.01 14.03
CA CYS A 106 -18.30 8.25 14.97
C CYS A 106 -17.79 9.12 16.14
N LYS A 107 -18.34 10.32 16.34
CA LYS A 107 -17.83 11.31 17.31
C LYS A 107 -17.82 10.83 18.76
N ASP A 108 -18.66 9.86 19.10
CA ASP A 108 -18.76 9.30 20.46
C ASP A 108 -17.77 8.13 20.66
N GLU A 109 -16.83 7.93 19.72
CA GLU A 109 -15.81 6.89 19.73
C GLU A 109 -14.39 7.50 19.76
N ASN A 110 -13.39 6.70 20.15
CA ASN A 110 -12.00 7.13 19.98
C ASN A 110 -11.59 6.98 18.50
N TYR A 111 -10.87 7.97 17.96
CA TYR A 111 -10.30 7.82 16.61
C TYR A 111 -8.97 7.10 16.69
N ILE A 112 -8.84 6.02 15.92
CA ILE A 112 -7.64 5.19 15.88
C ILE A 112 -7.04 5.27 14.48
N TYR A 113 -5.84 5.84 14.37
CA TYR A 113 -5.07 5.83 13.13
C TYR A 113 -4.28 4.53 13.03
N GLN A 114 -4.73 3.63 12.17
CA GLN A 114 -4.04 2.39 11.85
C GLN A 114 -3.21 2.56 10.57
N CYS A 115 -2.03 1.94 10.53
CA CYS A 115 -1.18 1.93 9.33
C CYS A 115 -1.07 0.51 8.79
N ILE A 116 -1.39 0.35 7.50
CA ILE A 116 -1.10 -0.86 6.73
C ILE A 116 -0.02 -0.48 5.72
N THR A 117 1.08 -1.24 5.69
CA THR A 117 2.20 -0.98 4.78
C THR A 117 2.57 -2.23 3.99
N PHE A 118 2.92 -1.99 2.74
CA PHE A 118 3.44 -2.98 1.78
C PHE A 118 4.98 -2.93 1.75
N ASN A 119 5.59 -1.95 2.42
CA ASN A 119 7.03 -1.81 2.50
C ASN A 119 7.59 -2.75 3.58
N TYR A 120 8.75 -3.34 3.31
CA TYR A 120 9.44 -4.28 4.21
C TYR A 120 10.28 -3.57 5.28
N THR A 121 10.65 -2.31 5.04
CA THR A 121 11.46 -1.50 5.96
C THR A 121 10.63 -0.95 7.11
N LYS A 122 11.24 -0.82 8.29
CA LYS A 122 10.66 -0.24 9.50
C LYS A 122 10.80 1.28 9.61
N CYS A 123 11.05 1.99 8.51
CA CYS A 123 11.14 3.46 8.52
C CYS A 123 9.83 4.09 8.99
N ILE A 124 8.69 3.58 8.49
CA ILE A 124 7.38 4.07 8.90
C ILE A 124 7.07 3.74 10.37
N ASP A 125 7.52 2.60 10.90
CA ASP A 125 7.37 2.26 12.32
C ASP A 125 8.03 3.29 13.22
N GLN A 126 9.23 3.77 12.84
CA GLN A 126 9.94 4.79 13.62
C GLN A 126 9.12 6.08 13.69
N VAL A 127 8.52 6.48 12.56
CA VAL A 127 7.62 7.64 12.50
C VAL A 127 6.37 7.40 13.33
N TRP A 128 5.67 6.28 13.12
CA TRP A 128 4.40 5.94 13.77
C TRP A 128 4.53 5.82 15.29
N LYS A 129 5.66 5.27 15.77
CA LYS A 129 5.97 5.13 17.20
C LYS A 129 6.14 6.46 17.92
N THR A 130 6.40 7.58 17.23
CA THR A 130 6.57 8.88 17.90
C THR A 130 5.31 9.39 18.59
N LEU A 131 4.15 8.93 18.12
CA LEU A 131 2.83 9.25 18.65
C LEU A 131 2.15 8.07 19.35
N ARG A 132 2.73 6.88 19.28
CA ARG A 132 2.25 5.69 19.98
C ARG A 132 2.28 5.94 21.49
N ASP A 133 1.21 5.57 22.18
CA ASP A 133 1.01 5.76 23.63
C ASP A 133 0.91 7.23 24.10
N SER A 134 0.92 8.19 23.17
CA SER A 134 0.58 9.59 23.44
C SER A 134 -0.75 9.96 22.81
N GLU A 135 -1.52 10.80 23.48
CA GLU A 135 -2.74 11.39 22.91
C GLU A 135 -2.36 12.27 21.71
N THR A 136 -2.83 11.91 20.52
CA THR A 136 -2.45 12.57 19.26
C THR A 136 -3.38 13.72 18.89
N GLY A 137 -4.54 13.75 19.53
CA GLY A 137 -5.61 14.72 19.29
C GLY A 137 -6.79 14.45 20.20
N ARG A 138 -7.77 15.36 20.17
CA ARG A 138 -9.00 15.30 20.96
C ARG A 138 -10.17 15.80 20.13
N HIS A 139 -11.31 15.16 20.28
CA HIS A 139 -12.57 15.71 19.84
C HIS A 139 -13.60 15.66 20.98
N ASN A 140 -14.50 16.64 20.97
CA ASN A 140 -15.46 16.84 22.05
C ASN A 140 -16.85 16.42 21.57
N THR A 141 -17.58 15.73 22.44
CA THR A 141 -19.02 15.52 22.32
C THR A 141 -19.72 16.08 23.55
N VAL A 142 -21.05 16.14 23.52
CA VAL A 142 -21.83 16.67 24.65
C VAL A 142 -21.61 15.77 25.87
N GLY A 143 -20.78 16.23 26.80
CA GLY A 143 -20.52 15.55 28.08
C GLY A 143 -19.36 14.55 28.09
N ALA A 144 -18.67 14.32 26.96
CA ALA A 144 -17.54 13.40 26.89
C ALA A 144 -16.37 13.93 26.05
N ARG A 145 -15.16 13.48 26.41
CA ARG A 145 -13.91 13.80 25.71
C ARG A 145 -13.34 12.54 25.11
N HIS A 146 -13.27 12.49 23.80
CA HIS A 146 -12.75 11.35 23.06
C HIS A 146 -11.32 11.62 22.59
N LYS A 147 -10.53 10.57 22.58
CA LYS A 147 -9.10 10.64 22.33
C LYS A 147 -8.79 10.14 20.93
N GLU A 148 -7.79 10.75 20.32
CA GLU A 148 -7.19 10.24 19.10
C GLU A 148 -5.87 9.55 19.44
N PHE A 149 -5.61 8.39 18.83
CA PHE A 149 -4.38 7.64 19.04
C PHE A 149 -3.86 6.97 17.78
N SER A 150 -2.54 6.80 17.71
CA SER A 150 -1.88 5.96 16.71
C SER A 150 -1.88 4.50 17.15
N GLY A 151 -2.45 3.63 16.34
CA GLY A 151 -2.39 2.18 16.52
C GLY A 151 -1.08 1.57 16.01
N ASN A 152 -1.10 0.26 15.71
CA ASN A 152 0.11 -0.45 15.26
C ASN A 152 0.28 -0.34 13.74
N VAL A 153 1.52 -0.46 13.28
CA VAL A 153 1.84 -0.64 11.86
C VAL A 153 1.74 -2.13 11.52
N LEU A 154 0.95 -2.46 10.49
CA LEU A 154 0.83 -3.81 9.95
C LEU A 154 1.59 -3.91 8.62
N HIS A 155 2.69 -4.66 8.62
CA HIS A 155 3.42 -5.03 7.40
C HIS A 155 2.80 -6.29 6.80
N ILE A 156 2.02 -6.14 5.74
CA ILE A 156 1.25 -7.27 5.19
C ILE A 156 2.12 -8.34 4.51
N HIS A 157 3.34 -7.96 4.12
CA HIS A 157 4.32 -8.83 3.47
C HIS A 157 5.58 -9.04 4.33
N GLY A 158 5.47 -8.82 5.64
CA GLY A 158 6.59 -8.98 6.59
C GLY A 158 7.62 -7.87 6.53
N THR A 159 8.64 -8.03 7.39
CA THR A 159 9.71 -7.06 7.57
C THR A 159 11.06 -7.71 7.33
N LEU A 160 12.12 -6.89 7.29
CA LEU A 160 13.47 -7.42 7.13
C LEU A 160 13.94 -8.25 8.35
N GLU A 161 13.37 -7.98 9.53
CA GLU A 161 13.78 -8.59 10.80
C GLU A 161 12.90 -9.77 11.25
N ASP A 162 11.65 -9.88 10.77
CA ASP A 162 10.78 -11.01 11.12
C ASP A 162 11.08 -12.26 10.27
N ASN A 163 11.89 -12.13 9.21
CA ASN A 163 12.16 -13.17 8.21
C ASN A 163 10.91 -13.64 7.45
N GLU A 164 9.87 -12.82 7.42
CA GLU A 164 8.59 -13.10 6.76
C GLU A 164 8.39 -12.22 5.52
N MET A 165 9.49 -11.72 4.95
CA MET A 165 9.49 -10.97 3.71
C MET A 165 8.93 -11.83 2.58
N ILE A 166 7.77 -11.45 2.06
CA ILE A 166 7.05 -12.15 1.00
C ILE A 166 7.14 -11.33 -0.30
N THR A 167 7.75 -11.90 -1.33
CA THR A 167 7.84 -11.31 -2.68
C THR A 167 7.23 -12.24 -3.72
N GLY A 168 6.62 -11.69 -4.78
CA GLY A 168 6.12 -12.50 -5.89
C GLY A 168 4.73 -12.09 -6.40
N VAL A 169 4.05 -12.99 -7.09
CA VAL A 169 2.74 -12.74 -7.70
C VAL A 169 1.59 -13.02 -6.73
N ASN A 170 0.40 -12.51 -7.04
CA ASN A 170 -0.78 -12.70 -6.20
C ASN A 170 -1.51 -14.02 -6.42
N ASP A 171 -1.48 -14.55 -7.64
CA ASP A 171 -2.27 -15.73 -7.96
C ASP A 171 -1.60 -16.60 -9.03
N GLU A 172 -2.08 -17.85 -9.13
CA GLU A 172 -1.52 -18.84 -10.04
C GLU A 172 -1.65 -18.46 -11.52
N LYS A 173 -2.61 -17.60 -11.90
CA LYS A 173 -2.80 -17.18 -13.30
C LYS A 173 -1.69 -16.25 -13.77
N GLN A 174 -0.91 -15.69 -12.84
CA GLN A 174 0.28 -14.90 -13.15
C GLN A 174 1.53 -15.76 -13.37
N ILE A 175 1.42 -17.09 -13.25
CA ILE A 175 2.49 -18.05 -13.54
C ILE A 175 2.29 -18.61 -14.96
N SER A 176 3.22 -18.32 -15.87
CA SER A 176 3.11 -18.77 -17.26
C SER A 176 3.31 -20.29 -17.44
N ASN A 177 4.08 -20.95 -16.58
CA ASN A 177 4.19 -22.41 -16.60
C ASN A 177 3.19 -23.05 -15.63
N SER A 178 2.10 -23.59 -16.18
CA SER A 178 1.02 -24.22 -15.42
C SER A 178 1.46 -25.46 -14.64
N SER A 179 2.47 -26.20 -15.10
CA SER A 179 3.01 -27.36 -14.38
C SER A 179 3.79 -26.93 -13.14
N LEU A 180 4.65 -25.92 -13.27
CA LEU A 180 5.34 -25.32 -12.12
C LEU A 180 4.37 -24.62 -11.17
N ALA A 181 3.29 -24.03 -11.69
CA ALA A 181 2.25 -23.45 -10.86
C ALA A 181 1.62 -24.48 -9.90
N GLN A 182 1.64 -25.79 -10.22
CA GLN A 182 1.14 -26.84 -9.32
C GLN A 182 2.18 -27.35 -8.32
N ASN A 183 3.47 -27.02 -8.49
CA ASN A 183 4.51 -27.41 -7.55
C ASN A 183 4.43 -26.58 -6.26
N ILE A 184 4.22 -27.24 -5.12
CA ILE A 184 4.02 -26.57 -3.83
C ILE A 184 5.21 -25.69 -3.41
N HIS A 185 6.45 -26.08 -3.71
CA HIS A 185 7.63 -25.27 -3.39
C HIS A 185 7.71 -24.02 -4.27
N VAL A 186 7.28 -24.11 -5.53
CA VAL A 186 7.17 -22.93 -6.41
C VAL A 186 6.05 -22.01 -5.93
N LYS A 187 4.89 -22.58 -5.50
CA LYS A 187 3.81 -21.80 -4.89
C LYS A 187 4.31 -21.01 -3.68
N TRP A 188 5.07 -21.63 -2.79
CA TRP A 188 5.68 -20.92 -1.64
C TRP A 188 6.73 -19.90 -2.05
N ALA A 189 7.55 -20.18 -3.07
CA ALA A 189 8.63 -19.28 -3.48
C ALA A 189 8.15 -18.03 -4.26
N LEU A 190 6.97 -18.10 -4.90
CA LEU A 190 6.55 -17.07 -5.85
C LEU A 190 5.10 -16.59 -5.71
N ILE A 191 4.20 -17.31 -5.04
CA ILE A 191 2.78 -16.91 -4.94
C ILE A 191 2.46 -16.45 -3.51
N LYS A 192 2.31 -15.13 -3.32
CA LYS A 192 2.26 -14.48 -2.00
C LYS A 192 1.20 -15.08 -1.06
N PRO A 193 -0.07 -15.30 -1.48
CA PRO A 193 -1.07 -15.87 -0.57
C PRO A 193 -0.74 -17.28 -0.09
N TYR A 194 -0.11 -18.10 -0.93
CA TYR A 194 0.30 -19.45 -0.55
C TYR A 194 1.38 -19.43 0.53
N LEU A 195 2.39 -18.56 0.37
CA LEU A 195 3.42 -18.40 1.39
C LEU A 195 2.82 -17.83 2.68
N ASN A 196 1.98 -16.80 2.60
CA ASN A 196 1.31 -16.19 3.77
C ASN A 196 0.48 -17.21 4.57
N GLN A 197 -0.27 -18.06 3.87
CA GLN A 197 -1.05 -19.14 4.49
C GLN A 197 -0.13 -20.19 5.12
N ALA A 198 0.94 -20.60 4.42
CA ALA A 198 1.87 -21.62 4.92
C ALA A 198 2.61 -21.19 6.19
N ILE A 199 2.99 -19.91 6.30
CA ILE A 199 3.61 -19.35 7.51
C ILE A 199 2.59 -19.02 8.62
N GLY A 200 1.28 -19.13 8.35
CA GLY A 200 0.23 -19.04 9.37
C GLY A 200 0.00 -17.66 9.99
N GLN A 201 0.52 -16.59 9.38
CA GLN A 201 0.57 -15.26 10.03
C GLN A 201 -0.74 -14.47 10.01
N ASN A 202 -1.69 -14.90 9.17
CA ASN A 202 -3.01 -14.29 8.99
C ASN A 202 -2.96 -12.77 8.76
N LYS A 203 -1.89 -12.27 8.12
CA LYS A 203 -1.66 -10.82 7.89
C LYS A 203 -2.73 -10.23 6.99
N THR A 204 -3.19 -11.01 6.00
CA THR A 204 -4.30 -10.64 5.12
C THR A 204 -5.58 -10.40 5.93
N GLN A 205 -5.97 -11.34 6.80
CA GLN A 205 -7.17 -11.23 7.63
C GLN A 205 -7.07 -10.08 8.64
N LYS A 206 -5.88 -9.83 9.18
CA LYS A 206 -5.63 -8.66 10.06
C LYS A 206 -5.84 -7.34 9.33
N ALA A 207 -5.31 -7.20 8.12
CA ALA A 207 -5.51 -6.02 7.30
C ALA A 207 -6.97 -5.83 6.88
N GLN A 208 -7.66 -6.91 6.48
CA GLN A 208 -9.09 -6.91 6.19
C GLN A 208 -9.91 -6.42 7.37
N LYS A 209 -9.61 -6.91 8.59
CA LYS A 209 -10.26 -6.44 9.82
C LYS A 209 -9.99 -4.96 10.07
N ILE A 210 -8.76 -4.47 9.88
CA ILE A 210 -8.46 -3.03 10.03
C ILE A 210 -9.31 -2.20 9.06
N ILE A 211 -9.39 -2.61 7.79
CA ILE A 211 -10.19 -1.94 6.77
C ILE A 211 -11.68 -1.96 7.14
N ASP A 212 -12.22 -3.11 7.54
CA ASP A 212 -13.65 -3.25 7.86
C ASP A 212 -14.11 -2.39 9.04
N HIS A 213 -13.22 -2.11 10.01
CA HIS A 213 -13.51 -1.22 11.14
C HIS A 213 -13.16 0.25 10.85
N SER A 214 -12.71 0.58 9.64
CA SER A 214 -12.36 1.94 9.27
C SER A 214 -13.54 2.65 8.60
N ALA A 215 -13.80 3.90 8.99
CA ALA A 215 -14.75 4.78 8.27
C ALA A 215 -14.08 5.49 7.08
N ILE A 216 -12.79 5.80 7.20
CA ILE A 216 -11.98 6.46 6.18
C ILE A 216 -10.75 5.59 5.91
N VAL A 217 -10.44 5.32 4.64
CA VAL A 217 -9.21 4.64 4.23
C VAL A 217 -8.39 5.54 3.32
N CYS A 218 -7.22 5.96 3.80
CA CYS A 218 -6.25 6.73 3.03
C CYS A 218 -5.29 5.78 2.30
N VAL A 219 -5.24 5.89 0.98
CA VAL A 219 -4.37 5.09 0.11
C VAL A 219 -3.26 5.99 -0.42
N TYR A 220 -2.02 5.70 -0.04
CA TYR A 220 -0.84 6.49 -0.41
C TYR A 220 0.24 5.59 -1.00
N GLY A 221 0.76 5.94 -2.18
CA GLY A 221 1.89 5.22 -2.79
C GLY A 221 1.62 3.77 -3.18
N MET A 222 0.36 3.30 -3.10
CA MET A 222 -0.01 1.97 -3.60
C MET A 222 -0.07 2.04 -5.11
N SER A 223 0.86 1.35 -5.77
CA SER A 223 0.83 1.25 -7.23
C SER A 223 -0.51 0.66 -7.65
N LEU A 224 -1.08 1.18 -8.74
CA LEU A 224 -2.15 0.49 -9.45
C LEU A 224 -1.54 -0.73 -10.18
N GLY A 225 -0.77 -1.57 -9.50
CA GLY A 225 -0.18 -2.81 -10.03
C GLY A 225 -1.18 -3.96 -10.03
N GLU A 226 -1.01 -4.93 -10.93
CA GLU A 226 -1.80 -6.17 -10.91
C GLU A 226 -1.49 -7.02 -9.68
N THR A 227 -0.25 -6.95 -9.16
CA THR A 227 0.23 -7.73 -8.02
C THR A 227 -0.22 -7.20 -6.66
N ASP A 228 -1.13 -6.22 -6.59
CA ASP A 228 -1.85 -5.82 -5.36
C ASP A 228 -3.38 -5.74 -5.57
N ASN A 229 -3.90 -6.29 -6.68
CA ASN A 229 -5.30 -6.13 -7.08
C ASN A 229 -6.33 -6.65 -6.06
N ILE A 230 -5.94 -7.60 -5.22
CA ILE A 230 -6.78 -8.11 -4.13
C ILE A 230 -7.26 -6.99 -3.19
N TRP A 231 -6.41 -6.00 -2.91
CA TRP A 231 -6.75 -4.89 -2.01
C TRP A 231 -7.69 -3.89 -2.66
N TRP A 232 -7.53 -3.63 -3.97
CA TRP A 232 -8.47 -2.80 -4.71
C TRP A 232 -9.87 -3.40 -4.73
N LYS A 233 -9.98 -4.72 -5.00
CA LYS A 233 -11.24 -5.46 -4.90
C LYS A 233 -11.84 -5.39 -3.51
N TYR A 234 -11.03 -5.60 -2.47
CA TYR A 234 -11.48 -5.55 -1.09
C TYR A 234 -11.97 -4.15 -0.69
N LEU A 235 -11.27 -3.09 -1.09
CA LEU A 235 -11.71 -1.71 -0.86
C LEU A 235 -13.00 -1.38 -1.60
N GLY A 236 -13.20 -1.91 -2.82
CA GLY A 236 -14.47 -1.79 -3.54
C GLY A 236 -15.63 -2.41 -2.76
N GLN A 237 -15.46 -3.62 -2.24
CA GLN A 237 -16.46 -4.28 -1.40
C GLN A 237 -16.68 -3.55 -0.06
N TRP A 238 -15.61 -3.12 0.60
CA TRP A 238 -15.71 -2.30 1.82
C TRP A 238 -16.55 -1.05 1.56
N LEU A 239 -16.33 -0.37 0.44
CA LEU A 239 -17.02 0.87 0.08
C LEU A 239 -18.54 0.69 -0.07
N THR A 240 -19.03 -0.49 -0.47
CA THR A 240 -20.47 -0.76 -0.60
C THR A 240 -21.15 -1.10 0.74
N LYS A 241 -20.39 -1.51 1.76
CA LYS A 241 -20.95 -1.93 3.07
C LYS A 241 -21.61 -0.79 3.83
N GLN A 242 -21.09 0.44 3.73
CA GLN A 242 -21.66 1.60 4.40
C GLN A 242 -21.55 2.86 3.53
N THR A 243 -22.56 3.72 3.58
CA THR A 243 -22.59 5.00 2.84
C THR A 243 -21.62 6.02 3.41
N ALA A 244 -21.23 5.88 4.67
CA ALA A 244 -20.25 6.74 5.34
C ALA A 244 -18.79 6.39 4.98
N HIS A 245 -18.53 5.25 4.33
CA HIS A 245 -17.17 4.89 3.95
C HIS A 245 -16.59 5.83 2.89
N ILE A 246 -15.40 6.36 3.17
CA ILE A 246 -14.66 7.28 2.28
C ILE A 246 -13.26 6.72 1.97
N PRO A 247 -12.97 6.37 0.71
CA PRO A 247 -11.61 6.14 0.26
C PRO A 247 -10.99 7.47 -0.19
N MET A 248 -9.84 7.80 0.38
CA MET A 248 -9.00 8.95 0.01
C MET A 248 -7.78 8.46 -0.74
N ILE A 249 -7.71 8.70 -2.04
CA ILE A 249 -6.64 8.24 -2.92
C ILE A 249 -5.64 9.38 -3.13
N TYR A 250 -4.44 9.22 -2.59
CA TYR A 250 -3.32 10.12 -2.82
C TYR A 250 -2.55 9.65 -4.06
N HIS A 251 -2.87 10.26 -5.20
CA HIS A 251 -2.34 9.89 -6.50
C HIS A 251 -1.08 10.70 -6.83
N TYR A 252 -0.02 10.00 -7.21
CA TYR A 252 1.19 10.63 -7.71
C TYR A 252 1.11 10.75 -9.23
N ALA A 253 1.04 11.97 -9.72
CA ALA A 253 0.94 12.32 -11.13
C ALA A 253 1.98 13.42 -11.47
N PRO A 254 3.28 13.07 -11.53
CA PRO A 254 4.34 14.03 -11.79
C PRO A 254 4.15 14.64 -13.19
N GLY A 255 3.86 15.93 -13.24
CA GLY A 255 3.53 16.65 -14.48
C GLY A 255 2.07 17.10 -14.58
N PHE A 256 1.18 16.56 -13.76
CA PHE A 256 -0.16 17.11 -13.62
C PHE A 256 -0.14 18.37 -12.75
N THR A 257 -0.55 19.49 -13.33
CA THR A 257 -0.74 20.76 -12.63
C THR A 257 -2.16 21.26 -12.87
N VAL A 258 -2.81 21.70 -11.80
CA VAL A 258 -4.16 22.25 -11.88
C VAL A 258 -4.09 23.62 -12.53
N THR A 259 -4.42 23.67 -13.81
CA THR A 259 -4.49 24.91 -14.61
C THR A 259 -5.91 25.39 -14.81
N HIS A 260 -6.92 24.53 -14.61
CA HIS A 260 -8.33 24.84 -14.80
C HIS A 260 -9.23 23.86 -14.01
N PRO A 261 -10.33 24.31 -13.37
CA PRO A 261 -11.21 23.43 -12.57
C PRO A 261 -11.77 22.23 -13.34
N VAL A 262 -12.16 22.41 -14.61
CA VAL A 262 -12.65 21.29 -15.45
C VAL A 262 -11.57 20.23 -15.68
N ARG A 263 -10.30 20.63 -15.87
CA ARG A 263 -9.20 19.67 -16.04
C ARG A 263 -8.95 18.88 -14.75
N GLN A 264 -9.07 19.55 -13.60
CA GLN A 264 -9.00 18.90 -12.29
C GLN A 264 -10.11 17.86 -12.11
N LEU A 265 -11.36 18.23 -12.43
CA LEU A 265 -12.50 17.31 -12.34
C LEU A 265 -12.33 16.10 -13.27
N MET A 266 -11.95 16.32 -14.53
CA MET A 266 -11.71 15.25 -15.49
C MET A 266 -10.58 14.31 -15.03
N HIS A 267 -9.48 14.86 -14.49
CA HIS A 267 -8.38 14.06 -13.98
C HIS A 267 -8.81 13.22 -12.78
N ALA A 268 -9.47 13.84 -11.79
CA ALA A 268 -9.99 13.13 -10.63
C ALA A 268 -10.99 12.03 -11.04
N GLU A 269 -11.88 12.28 -12.01
CA GLU A 269 -12.77 11.24 -12.54
C GLU A 269 -12.00 10.07 -13.17
N ASN A 270 -10.95 10.35 -13.95
CA ASN A 270 -10.13 9.30 -14.55
C ASN A 270 -9.45 8.43 -13.49
N VAL A 271 -8.92 9.03 -12.42
CA VAL A 271 -8.33 8.30 -11.29
C VAL A 271 -9.39 7.45 -10.58
N LYS A 272 -10.57 8.01 -10.30
CA LYS A 272 -11.69 7.27 -9.70
C LYS A 272 -12.12 6.08 -10.55
N ARG A 273 -12.25 6.27 -11.87
CA ARG A 273 -12.58 5.19 -12.82
C ARG A 273 -11.48 4.13 -12.89
N ALA A 274 -10.22 4.52 -12.87
CA ALA A 274 -9.09 3.59 -12.87
C ALA A 274 -9.07 2.72 -11.60
N PHE A 275 -9.40 3.29 -10.44
CA PHE A 275 -9.63 2.54 -9.20
C PHE A 275 -10.84 1.60 -9.34
N LEU A 276 -12.01 2.10 -9.76
CA LEU A 276 -13.24 1.32 -9.83
C LEU A 276 -13.14 0.13 -10.80
N LYS A 277 -12.43 0.29 -11.92
CA LYS A 277 -12.17 -0.78 -12.89
C LYS A 277 -11.42 -1.99 -12.30
N ARG A 278 -10.70 -1.79 -11.19
CA ARG A 278 -9.96 -2.85 -10.49
C ARG A 278 -10.79 -3.58 -9.44
N THR A 279 -11.94 -3.03 -9.10
CA THR A 279 -12.89 -3.66 -8.19
C THR A 279 -13.74 -4.70 -8.94
N ASP A 280 -14.41 -5.56 -8.19
CA ASP A 280 -15.42 -6.49 -8.75
C ASP A 280 -16.84 -5.89 -8.72
N LEU A 281 -16.96 -4.56 -8.60
CA LEU A 281 -18.24 -3.85 -8.55
C LEU A 281 -18.90 -3.77 -9.93
N THR A 282 -20.21 -3.94 -9.98
CA THR A 282 -21.03 -3.72 -11.17
C THR A 282 -21.05 -2.23 -11.57
N PRO A 283 -21.38 -1.89 -12.83
CA PRO A 283 -21.48 -0.49 -13.26
C PRO A 283 -22.43 0.37 -12.41
N ALA A 284 -23.52 -0.23 -11.92
CA ALA A 284 -24.48 0.43 -11.03
C ALA A 284 -23.85 0.74 -9.66
N GLU A 285 -23.16 -0.23 -9.05
CA GLU A 285 -22.44 -0.03 -7.79
C GLU A 285 -21.30 0.98 -7.94
N GLN A 286 -20.52 0.89 -9.03
CA GLN A 286 -19.47 1.86 -9.34
C GLN A 286 -20.03 3.28 -9.38
N SER A 287 -21.14 3.49 -10.08
CA SER A 287 -21.81 4.79 -10.16
C SER A 287 -22.30 5.29 -8.80
N ALA A 288 -22.83 4.39 -7.97
CA ALA A 288 -23.33 4.72 -6.64
C ALA A 288 -22.21 5.12 -5.65
N VAL A 289 -21.03 4.51 -5.77
CA VAL A 289 -19.92 4.74 -4.83
C VAL A 289 -18.95 5.83 -5.28
N GLN A 290 -18.82 6.07 -6.60
CA GLN A 290 -17.88 7.02 -7.19
C GLN A 290 -17.89 8.43 -6.54
N PRO A 291 -19.05 9.03 -6.19
CA PRO A 291 -19.09 10.37 -5.59
C PRO A 291 -18.39 10.47 -4.23
N ARG A 292 -18.25 9.35 -3.52
CA ARG A 292 -17.63 9.29 -2.17
C ARG A 292 -16.12 9.15 -2.20
N ILE A 293 -15.55 8.81 -3.36
CA ILE A 293 -14.11 8.66 -3.54
C ILE A 293 -13.49 10.05 -3.64
N ILE A 294 -12.51 10.35 -2.82
CA ILE A 294 -11.76 11.61 -2.84
C ILE A 294 -10.38 11.34 -3.42
N VAL A 295 -9.93 12.20 -4.33
CA VAL A 295 -8.60 12.10 -4.97
C VAL A 295 -7.80 13.33 -4.62
N TYR A 296 -6.56 13.12 -4.19
CA TYR A 296 -5.57 14.17 -3.97
C TYR A 296 -4.39 13.93 -4.90
N ASP A 297 -4.17 14.84 -5.85
CA ASP A 297 -3.06 14.74 -6.79
C ASP A 297 -1.83 15.45 -6.23
N ASN A 298 -0.69 14.76 -6.24
CA ASN A 298 0.61 15.28 -5.84
C ASN A 298 0.64 15.90 -4.41
N LYS A 299 -0.32 15.52 -3.54
CA LYS A 299 -0.35 15.95 -2.14
C LYS A 299 0.59 15.08 -1.32
N ASN A 300 1.72 15.66 -0.91
CA ASN A 300 2.70 14.97 -0.10
C ASN A 300 2.34 15.08 1.39
N VAL A 301 1.66 14.05 1.88
CA VAL A 301 1.20 13.97 3.28
C VAL A 301 2.36 13.80 4.25
N PHE A 302 3.49 13.27 3.78
CA PHE A 302 4.70 13.02 4.56
C PHE A 302 5.83 13.99 4.20
N GLN A 303 5.51 15.27 4.00
CA GLN A 303 6.50 16.33 3.87
C GLN A 303 6.59 17.16 5.15
N SER A 304 7.81 17.42 5.63
CA SER A 304 8.00 18.45 6.65
C SER A 304 7.65 19.80 6.02
N GLN A 305 6.67 20.50 6.58
CA GLN A 305 6.52 21.92 6.27
C GLN A 305 7.82 22.59 6.72
N LYS A 306 8.61 23.12 5.78
CA LYS A 306 9.58 24.15 6.16
C LYS A 306 8.76 25.26 6.82
N PRO A 307 9.20 25.81 7.97
CA PRO A 307 8.53 26.98 8.52
C PRO A 307 8.46 28.04 7.42
N TYR A 308 7.28 28.61 7.22
CA TYR A 308 7.13 29.84 6.47
C TYR A 308 8.08 30.86 7.08
N ASN A 309 9.20 31.16 6.41
CA ASN A 309 9.88 32.42 6.65
C ASN A 309 8.93 33.51 6.17
N ILE A 310 8.24 34.14 7.11
CA ILE A 310 7.68 35.46 6.89
C ILE A 310 8.90 36.37 6.93
N ASP A 311 9.49 36.63 5.77
CA ASP A 311 10.42 37.74 5.65
C ASP A 311 9.59 39.03 5.81
N SER A 312 9.81 39.69 6.94
CA SER A 312 9.42 41.07 7.23
C SER A 312 10.28 42.06 6.49
#